data_AF-A0AAI8G6F8-F1
#
_entry.id   AF-A0AAI8G6F8-F1
#
_cell.length_a   1.000
_cell.length_b   1.000
_cell.length_c   1.000
_cell.angle_alpha   90.00
_cell.angle_beta   90.00
_cell.angle_gamma   90.00
#
_symmetry.space_group_name_H-M   'P 1'
#
loop_
_entity.id
_entity.type
_entity.pdbx_description
1 polymer ?
#
loop_
_entity_poly.entity_id
_entity_poly.type
_entity_poly.pdbx_seq_one_letter_code
_entity_poly.pdbx_strand_id
1 'polypeptide(L)'
;MKSVVKKIIGEDTYLKLAIEYNKFKNNKLLKDNFKVDYSLYKEHSTIFNSDTFTKVETSIILDYHGIEKGLLHEEIRFRFAKGRIERLQKNLKLLMEKKENFNSQIIVAFQLLCQYYEVHEEANVNIEDFFTLKTYNQYKDILSDSYSSDFDGVIQKKAEDFYADIAGNFSEFSNSRHSIRSFKQELIEIDIIEQVINLATNAPSVCNRQSSKVYLINEKIKVDTVLKIQGGFNGFSEKIPQVLILTSNRNCFYDIGERNQMYVDGGIFLMNLLYSLHYYKIGGCPGNWAKTSSEDIQIRNLLNLPKEEKVICIIPIGYVEDSVKYCLSKRRNVNEIFSIIK
;
A
#
# COMPACT_ATOMS: atom_id res chain seq x y z
N MET A 1 -13.28 -3.65 50.53
CA MET A 1 -12.28 -4.73 50.33
C MET A 1 -10.84 -4.19 50.21
N LYS A 2 -10.53 -3.28 49.26
CA LYS A 2 -9.17 -2.70 49.11
C LYS A 2 -8.61 -2.04 50.38
N SER A 3 -9.42 -1.27 51.10
CA SER A 3 -9.03 -0.58 52.35
C SER A 3 -8.68 -1.54 53.49
N VAL A 4 -9.31 -2.72 53.54
CA VAL A 4 -9.04 -3.75 54.55
C VAL A 4 -7.72 -4.47 54.24
N VAL A 5 -7.48 -4.82 52.98
CA VAL A 5 -6.22 -5.44 52.54
C VAL A 5 -5.04 -4.50 52.79
N LYS A 6 -5.14 -3.21 52.42
CA LYS A 6 -4.10 -2.21 52.69
C LYS A 6 -3.71 -2.12 54.18
N LYS A 7 -4.69 -2.22 55.08
CA LYS A 7 -4.45 -2.22 56.54
C LYS A 7 -3.74 -3.48 57.04
N ILE A 8 -3.91 -4.63 56.37
CA ILE A 8 -3.33 -5.91 56.79
C ILE A 8 -1.88 -6.07 56.31
N ILE A 9 -1.61 -5.74 55.04
CA ILE A 9 -0.29 -6.02 54.41
C ILE A 9 0.59 -4.77 54.24
N GLY A 10 0.08 -3.59 54.59
CA GLY A 10 0.75 -2.32 54.36
C GLY A 10 0.54 -1.76 52.94
N GLU A 11 0.61 -0.44 52.81
CA GLU A 11 0.33 0.26 51.55
C GLU A 11 1.36 -0.05 50.46
N ASP A 12 2.65 -0.05 50.79
CA ASP A 12 3.73 -0.36 49.84
C ASP A 12 3.63 -1.78 49.29
N THR A 13 3.36 -2.76 50.16
CA THR A 13 3.17 -4.15 49.76
C THR A 13 1.94 -4.30 48.88
N TYR A 14 0.84 -3.64 49.24
CA TYR A 14 -0.38 -3.63 48.43
C TYR A 14 -0.12 -3.03 47.04
N LEU A 15 0.60 -1.91 46.95
CA LEU A 15 0.93 -1.28 45.66
C LEU A 15 1.80 -2.18 44.80
N LYS A 16 2.84 -2.83 45.36
CA LYS A 16 3.67 -3.80 44.64
C LYS A 16 2.84 -4.96 44.10
N LEU A 17 1.98 -5.56 44.93
CA LEU A 17 1.10 -6.65 44.51
C LEU A 17 0.08 -6.20 43.46
N ALA A 18 -0.46 -5.00 43.57
CA ALA A 18 -1.38 -4.44 42.58
C ALA A 18 -0.70 -4.22 41.22
N ILE A 19 0.55 -3.75 41.21
CA ILE A 19 1.35 -3.60 39.99
C ILE A 19 1.60 -4.96 39.34
N GLU A 20 2.05 -5.96 40.10
CA GLU A 20 2.29 -7.31 39.58
C GLU A 20 1.00 -7.98 39.08
N TYR A 21 -0.11 -7.83 39.82
CA TYR A 21 -1.43 -8.30 39.38
C TYR A 21 -1.86 -7.64 38.07
N ASN A 22 -1.68 -6.33 37.93
CA ASN A 22 -2.00 -5.61 36.70
C ASN A 22 -1.11 -6.06 35.53
N LYS A 23 0.20 -6.27 35.75
CA LYS A 23 1.10 -6.84 34.73
C LYS A 23 0.63 -8.21 34.26
N PHE A 24 0.28 -9.10 35.20
CA PHE A 24 -0.23 -10.43 34.87
C PHE A 24 -1.55 -10.36 34.08
N LYS A 25 -2.50 -9.56 34.57
CA LYS A 25 -3.79 -9.34 33.89
C LYS A 25 -3.59 -8.79 32.48
N ASN A 26 -2.73 -7.79 32.32
CA ASN A 26 -2.44 -7.15 31.04
C ASN A 26 -1.75 -8.12 30.06
N ASN A 27 -0.80 -8.93 30.54
CA ASN A 27 -0.15 -9.95 29.71
C ASN A 27 -1.16 -11.00 29.22
N LYS A 28 -2.05 -11.48 30.11
CA LYS A 28 -3.12 -12.40 29.71
C LYS A 28 -4.04 -11.76 28.67
N LEU A 29 -4.53 -10.56 28.92
CA LEU A 29 -5.43 -9.85 28.01
C LEU A 29 -4.78 -9.58 26.64
N LEU A 30 -3.50 -9.21 26.62
CA LEU A 30 -2.74 -9.01 25.38
C LEU A 30 -2.63 -10.32 24.58
N LYS A 31 -2.29 -11.43 25.23
CA LYS A 31 -2.23 -12.74 24.59
C LYS A 31 -3.57 -13.18 24.03
N ASP A 32 -4.66 -12.95 24.77
CA ASP A 32 -6.00 -13.33 24.35
C ASP A 32 -6.42 -12.50 23.11
N ASN A 33 -6.12 -11.20 23.08
CA ASN A 33 -6.35 -10.37 21.89
C ASN A 33 -5.56 -10.86 20.67
N PHE A 34 -4.27 -11.18 20.82
CA PHE A 34 -3.47 -11.70 19.70
C PHE A 34 -3.93 -13.08 19.20
N LYS A 35 -4.50 -13.93 20.08
CA LYS A 35 -5.10 -15.20 19.65
C LYS A 35 -6.35 -14.96 18.79
N VAL A 36 -7.19 -14.00 19.17
CA VAL A 36 -8.36 -13.61 18.37
C VAL A 36 -7.91 -13.04 17.03
N ASP A 37 -6.96 -12.09 17.03
CA ASP A 37 -6.40 -11.51 15.81
C ASP A 37 -5.85 -12.61 14.88
N TYR A 38 -5.13 -13.59 15.42
CA TYR A 38 -4.61 -14.74 14.67
C TYR A 38 -5.73 -15.57 14.03
N SER A 39 -6.76 -15.94 14.79
CA SER A 39 -7.88 -16.74 14.27
C SER A 39 -8.62 -16.00 13.16
N LEU A 40 -8.96 -14.72 13.38
CA LEU A 40 -9.65 -13.90 12.39
C LEU A 40 -8.81 -13.72 11.12
N TYR A 41 -7.51 -13.45 11.25
CA TYR A 41 -6.64 -13.30 10.09
C TYR A 41 -6.48 -14.61 9.32
N LYS A 42 -6.38 -15.75 10.02
CA LYS A 42 -6.31 -17.07 9.39
C LYS A 42 -7.58 -17.39 8.59
N GLU A 43 -8.74 -17.05 9.12
CA GLU A 43 -10.03 -17.35 8.50
C GLU A 43 -10.37 -16.40 7.34
N HIS A 44 -10.12 -15.10 7.52
CA HIS A 44 -10.62 -14.06 6.63
C HIS A 44 -9.58 -13.48 5.67
N SER A 45 -8.28 -13.78 5.82
CA SER A 45 -7.27 -13.38 4.81
C SER A 45 -7.31 -14.27 3.57
N THR A 46 -6.71 -13.80 2.47
CA THR A 46 -6.58 -14.54 1.21
C THR A 46 -5.49 -15.61 1.23
N ILE A 47 -4.73 -15.74 2.33
CA ILE A 47 -3.55 -16.61 2.40
C ILE A 47 -3.94 -18.09 2.44
N PHE A 48 -5.02 -18.43 3.14
CA PHE A 48 -5.38 -19.82 3.43
C PHE A 48 -6.55 -20.33 2.59
N ASN A 49 -7.45 -19.45 2.16
CA ASN A 49 -8.62 -19.78 1.35
C ASN A 49 -9.00 -18.60 0.45
N SER A 50 -9.77 -18.90 -0.61
CA SER A 50 -10.32 -17.92 -1.56
C SER A 50 -11.78 -18.23 -1.82
N ASP A 51 -12.56 -18.28 -0.76
CA ASP A 51 -13.94 -18.78 -0.68
C ASP A 51 -15.02 -17.70 -0.79
N THR A 52 -14.66 -16.43 -0.58
CA THR A 52 -15.58 -15.29 -0.72
C THR A 52 -15.28 -14.47 -1.96
N PHE A 53 -16.29 -13.74 -2.45
CA PHE A 53 -16.14 -12.80 -3.56
C PHE A 53 -14.97 -11.82 -3.32
N THR A 54 -14.94 -11.16 -2.16
CA THR A 54 -13.89 -10.18 -1.80
C THR A 54 -12.48 -10.77 -1.84
N LYS A 55 -12.30 -12.04 -1.44
CA LYS A 55 -10.99 -12.71 -1.49
C LYS A 55 -10.55 -13.00 -2.93
N VAL A 56 -11.47 -13.47 -3.77
CA VAL A 56 -11.22 -13.71 -5.19
C VAL A 56 -10.91 -12.38 -5.89
N GLU A 57 -11.72 -11.36 -5.65
CA GLU A 57 -11.53 -10.01 -6.17
C GLU A 57 -10.17 -9.42 -5.75
N THR A 58 -9.78 -9.58 -4.47
CA THR A 58 -8.46 -9.13 -4.00
C THR A 58 -7.33 -9.78 -4.79
N SER A 59 -7.46 -11.07 -5.10
CA SER A 59 -6.47 -11.78 -5.92
C SER A 59 -6.44 -11.26 -7.37
N ILE A 60 -7.61 -10.96 -7.94
CA ILE A 60 -7.74 -10.31 -9.25
C ILE A 60 -7.05 -8.94 -9.26
N ILE A 61 -7.29 -8.11 -8.25
CA ILE A 61 -6.67 -6.78 -8.11
C ILE A 61 -5.14 -6.89 -8.02
N LEU A 62 -4.62 -7.81 -7.22
CA LEU A 62 -3.18 -8.04 -7.11
C LEU A 62 -2.53 -8.44 -8.43
N ASP A 63 -3.27 -9.15 -9.29
CA ASP A 63 -2.79 -9.60 -10.59
C ASP A 63 -2.87 -8.54 -11.67
N TYR A 64 -4.03 -7.92 -11.84
CA TYR A 64 -4.17 -6.87 -12.83
C TYR A 64 -3.27 -5.68 -12.48
N HIS A 65 -3.12 -5.32 -11.20
CA HIS A 65 -2.20 -4.23 -10.81
C HIS A 65 -0.73 -4.59 -11.08
N GLY A 66 -0.39 -5.89 -11.02
CA GLY A 66 0.91 -6.38 -11.48
C GLY A 66 1.12 -6.17 -12.98
N ILE A 67 0.05 -6.27 -13.78
CA ILE A 67 0.06 -6.01 -15.22
C ILE A 67 0.17 -4.51 -15.50
N GLU A 68 -0.63 -3.66 -14.83
CA GLU A 68 -0.54 -2.19 -14.94
C GLU A 68 0.90 -1.70 -14.71
N LYS A 69 1.57 -2.23 -13.68
CA LYS A 69 2.97 -1.87 -13.39
C LYS A 69 3.93 -2.33 -14.48
N GLY A 70 3.68 -3.46 -15.12
CA GLY A 70 4.51 -3.93 -16.23
C GLY A 70 4.39 -3.02 -17.46
N LEU A 71 3.23 -2.41 -17.67
CA LEU A 71 2.99 -1.43 -18.74
C LEU A 71 3.62 -0.05 -18.45
N LEU A 72 4.12 0.21 -17.24
CA LEU A 72 4.82 1.46 -16.93
C LEU A 72 6.22 1.56 -17.55
N HIS A 73 6.84 0.42 -17.89
CA HIS A 73 8.19 0.41 -18.41
C HIS A 73 8.25 1.06 -19.80
N GLU A 74 9.32 1.83 -20.06
CA GLU A 74 9.57 2.44 -21.37
C GLU A 74 9.69 1.37 -22.46
N GLU A 75 10.45 0.32 -22.17
CA GLU A 75 10.54 -0.87 -23.01
C GLU A 75 9.74 -2.01 -22.39
N ILE A 76 8.62 -2.36 -23.05
CA ILE A 76 7.78 -3.47 -22.61
C ILE A 76 8.48 -4.78 -22.97
N ARG A 77 8.82 -5.58 -21.95
CA ARG A 77 9.20 -6.98 -22.16
C ARG A 77 7.96 -7.78 -22.54
N PHE A 78 7.77 -8.09 -23.81
CA PHE A 78 6.63 -8.90 -24.25
C PHE A 78 6.51 -10.23 -23.51
N ARG A 79 5.28 -10.73 -23.41
CA ARG A 79 4.88 -11.95 -22.69
C ARG A 79 5.16 -11.87 -21.18
N PHE A 80 5.34 -10.66 -20.63
CA PHE A 80 5.52 -10.47 -19.19
C PHE A 80 4.28 -10.91 -18.42
N ALA A 81 4.47 -11.28 -17.15
CA ALA A 81 3.38 -11.60 -16.23
C ALA A 81 2.43 -12.75 -16.70
N LYS A 82 2.86 -13.64 -17.60
CA LYS A 82 2.09 -14.83 -18.05
C LYS A 82 1.32 -15.53 -16.92
N GLY A 83 2.00 -15.89 -15.82
CA GLY A 83 1.34 -16.57 -14.70
C GLY A 83 0.28 -15.74 -13.96
N ARG A 84 0.34 -14.40 -14.05
CA ARG A 84 -0.74 -13.51 -13.56
C ARG A 84 -1.91 -13.50 -14.55
N ILE A 85 -1.64 -13.45 -15.84
CA ILE A 85 -2.66 -13.53 -16.90
C ILE A 85 -3.47 -14.83 -16.76
N GLU A 86 -2.80 -15.97 -16.61
CA GLU A 86 -3.45 -17.27 -16.41
C GLU A 86 -4.30 -17.32 -15.13
N ARG A 87 -3.77 -16.81 -14.01
CA ARG A 87 -4.51 -16.75 -12.73
C ARG A 87 -5.70 -15.79 -12.79
N LEU A 88 -5.55 -14.66 -13.48
CA LEU A 88 -6.60 -13.68 -13.68
C LEU A 88 -7.74 -14.27 -14.51
N GLN A 89 -7.44 -14.90 -15.65
CA GLN A 89 -8.43 -15.62 -16.46
C GLN A 89 -9.17 -16.70 -15.67
N LYS A 90 -8.44 -17.48 -14.84
CA LYS A 90 -9.04 -18.50 -13.97
C LYS A 90 -10.01 -17.90 -12.95
N ASN A 91 -9.61 -16.83 -12.27
CA ASN A 91 -10.45 -16.19 -11.25
C ASN A 91 -11.66 -15.49 -11.86
N LEU A 92 -11.52 -14.83 -13.01
CA LEU A 92 -12.64 -14.24 -13.75
C LEU A 92 -13.63 -15.31 -14.21
N LYS A 93 -13.15 -16.45 -14.70
CA LYS A 93 -14.00 -17.60 -15.04
C LYS A 93 -14.83 -18.09 -13.85
N LEU A 94 -14.20 -18.20 -12.68
CA LEU A 94 -14.92 -18.59 -11.46
C LEU A 94 -16.04 -17.61 -11.10
N LEU A 95 -15.81 -16.30 -11.23
CA LEU A 95 -16.84 -15.28 -10.98
C LEU A 95 -17.98 -15.33 -11.99
N MET A 96 -17.66 -15.56 -13.28
CA MET A 96 -18.65 -15.74 -14.34
C MET A 96 -19.55 -16.96 -14.09
N GLU A 97 -18.97 -18.10 -13.72
CA GLU A 97 -19.72 -19.33 -13.43
C GLU A 97 -20.67 -19.18 -12.24
N LYS A 98 -20.28 -18.36 -11.26
CA LYS A 98 -21.11 -18.01 -10.08
C LYS A 98 -22.18 -16.94 -10.36
N LYS A 99 -22.21 -16.37 -11.56
CA LYS A 99 -23.13 -15.26 -11.95
C LYS A 99 -23.06 -14.06 -10.99
N GLU A 100 -21.85 -13.76 -10.53
CA GLU A 100 -21.61 -12.61 -9.66
C GLU A 100 -21.74 -11.29 -10.45
N ASN A 101 -22.27 -10.25 -9.82
CA ASN A 101 -22.30 -8.92 -10.44
C ASN A 101 -20.88 -8.34 -10.49
N PHE A 102 -20.46 -7.89 -11.67
CA PHE A 102 -19.15 -7.27 -11.84
C PHE A 102 -19.18 -5.84 -11.32
N ASN A 103 -18.32 -5.58 -10.34
CA ASN A 103 -18.11 -4.24 -9.81
C ASN A 103 -16.99 -3.52 -10.58
N SER A 104 -16.69 -2.29 -10.16
CA SER A 104 -15.70 -1.44 -10.83
C SER A 104 -14.33 -2.11 -11.02
N GLN A 105 -13.89 -2.94 -10.08
CA GLN A 105 -12.57 -3.58 -10.11
C GLN A 105 -12.52 -4.77 -11.06
N ILE A 106 -13.62 -5.53 -11.16
CA ILE A 106 -13.72 -6.65 -12.11
C ILE A 106 -13.79 -6.14 -13.55
N ILE A 107 -14.47 -5.02 -13.80
CA ILE A 107 -14.49 -4.38 -15.12
C ILE A 107 -13.09 -3.96 -15.57
N VAL A 108 -12.31 -3.33 -14.68
CA VAL A 108 -10.91 -2.95 -14.95
C VAL A 108 -10.05 -4.17 -15.29
N ALA A 109 -10.26 -5.30 -14.62
CA ALA A 109 -9.53 -6.53 -14.91
C ALA A 109 -9.77 -7.01 -16.36
N PHE A 110 -11.02 -6.99 -16.84
CA PHE A 110 -11.35 -7.36 -18.21
C PHE A 110 -10.76 -6.36 -19.22
N GLN A 111 -10.88 -5.05 -18.95
CA GLN A 111 -10.33 -4.00 -19.81
C GLN A 111 -8.81 -4.12 -19.94
N LEU A 112 -8.11 -4.34 -18.83
CA LEU A 112 -6.66 -4.49 -18.83
C LEU A 112 -6.18 -5.78 -19.52
N LEU A 113 -6.97 -6.85 -19.46
CA LEU A 113 -6.71 -8.03 -20.27
C LEU A 113 -6.88 -7.74 -21.76
N CYS A 114 -7.92 -7.00 -22.17
CA CYS A 114 -8.08 -6.60 -23.57
C CYS A 114 -6.88 -5.76 -24.04
N GLN A 115 -6.49 -4.74 -23.26
CA GLN A 115 -5.31 -3.93 -23.53
C GLN A 115 -4.03 -4.78 -23.63
N TYR A 116 -3.84 -5.76 -22.73
CA TYR A 116 -2.68 -6.65 -22.79
C TYR A 116 -2.65 -7.44 -24.10
N TYR A 117 -3.79 -7.95 -24.58
CA TYR A 117 -3.86 -8.65 -25.87
C TYR A 117 -3.50 -7.72 -27.02
N GLU A 118 -4.12 -6.53 -27.05
CA GLU A 118 -3.95 -5.51 -28.10
C GLU A 118 -2.49 -5.04 -28.21
N VAL A 119 -1.81 -4.78 -27.09
CA VAL A 119 -0.37 -4.41 -27.07
C VAL A 119 0.51 -5.50 -27.70
N HIS A 120 0.16 -6.78 -27.54
CA HIS A 120 0.92 -7.88 -28.15
C HIS A 120 0.57 -8.06 -29.63
N GLU A 121 -0.69 -7.88 -30.00
CA GLU A 121 -1.17 -7.92 -31.38
C GLU A 121 -0.50 -6.82 -32.23
N GLU A 122 -0.50 -5.57 -31.75
CA GLU A 122 0.16 -4.43 -32.42
C GLU A 122 1.67 -4.66 -32.62
N ALA A 123 2.31 -5.32 -31.65
CA ALA A 123 3.73 -5.67 -31.72
C ALA A 123 4.02 -6.94 -32.54
N ASN A 124 3.01 -7.59 -33.12
CA ASN A 124 3.10 -8.87 -33.82
C ASN A 124 3.71 -10.00 -32.96
N VAL A 125 3.43 -10.00 -31.64
CA VAL A 125 3.90 -11.02 -30.70
C VAL A 125 2.79 -12.01 -30.41
N ASN A 126 3.01 -13.28 -30.79
CA ASN A 126 2.06 -14.34 -30.52
C ASN A 126 1.98 -14.66 -29.01
N ILE A 127 0.77 -14.69 -28.45
CA ILE A 127 0.46 -15.08 -27.06
C ILE A 127 -0.64 -16.16 -26.95
N GLU A 128 -1.03 -16.78 -28.08
CA GLU A 128 -2.11 -17.77 -28.15
C GLU A 128 -1.88 -19.00 -27.26
N ASP A 129 -0.65 -19.28 -26.84
CA ASP A 129 -0.35 -20.37 -25.90
C ASP A 129 -0.92 -20.16 -24.49
N PHE A 130 -1.30 -18.93 -24.13
CA PHE A 130 -1.89 -18.63 -22.80
C PHE A 130 -3.03 -17.61 -22.82
N PHE A 131 -3.23 -16.88 -23.91
CA PHE A 131 -4.34 -15.94 -24.05
C PHE A 131 -4.81 -15.92 -25.51
N THR A 132 -5.95 -16.55 -25.77
CA THR A 132 -6.44 -16.79 -27.13
C THR A 132 -7.32 -15.65 -27.65
N LEU A 133 -7.37 -15.49 -28.97
CA LEU A 133 -8.32 -14.59 -29.66
C LEU A 133 -9.77 -14.85 -29.24
N LYS A 134 -10.13 -16.12 -29.03
CA LYS A 134 -11.46 -16.51 -28.56
C LYS A 134 -11.74 -15.93 -27.16
N THR A 135 -10.78 -16.06 -26.25
CA THR A 135 -10.91 -15.50 -24.89
C THR A 135 -10.99 -13.98 -24.93
N TYR A 136 -10.15 -13.34 -25.75
CA TYR A 136 -10.16 -11.89 -25.94
C TYR A 136 -11.54 -11.39 -26.42
N ASN A 137 -12.09 -11.99 -27.49
CA ASN A 137 -13.41 -11.64 -27.99
C ASN A 137 -14.51 -11.87 -26.95
N GLN A 138 -14.45 -12.98 -26.19
CA GLN A 138 -15.37 -13.22 -25.09
C GLN A 138 -15.33 -12.09 -24.04
N TYR A 139 -14.14 -11.57 -23.70
CA TYR A 139 -14.00 -10.48 -22.74
C TYR A 139 -14.54 -9.16 -23.28
N LYS A 140 -14.41 -8.89 -24.58
CA LYS A 140 -15.06 -7.75 -25.22
C LYS A 140 -16.58 -7.86 -25.18
N ASP A 141 -17.12 -9.03 -25.48
CA ASP A 141 -18.56 -9.28 -25.44
C ASP A 141 -19.12 -9.08 -24.02
N ILE A 142 -18.38 -9.53 -22.99
CA ILE A 142 -18.74 -9.33 -21.58
C ILE A 142 -18.72 -7.84 -21.21
N LEU A 143 -17.71 -7.11 -21.65
CA LEU A 143 -17.60 -5.68 -21.39
C LEU A 143 -18.72 -4.90 -22.09
N SER A 144 -19.13 -5.32 -23.30
CA SER A 144 -20.18 -4.67 -24.08
C SER A 144 -19.96 -3.14 -24.11
N ASP A 145 -20.91 -2.35 -23.64
CA ASP A 145 -20.83 -0.88 -23.60
C ASP A 145 -19.69 -0.33 -22.71
N SER A 146 -19.11 -1.17 -21.83
CA SER A 146 -17.94 -0.81 -21.01
C SER A 146 -16.60 -1.05 -21.73
N TYR A 147 -16.60 -1.69 -22.91
CA TYR A 147 -15.39 -1.82 -23.70
C TYR A 147 -15.03 -0.48 -24.36
N SER A 148 -13.76 -0.13 -24.31
CA SER A 148 -13.21 1.03 -25.02
C SER A 148 -11.82 0.66 -25.51
N SER A 149 -11.56 0.89 -26.80
CA SER A 149 -10.23 0.79 -27.40
C SER A 149 -9.27 1.85 -26.86
N ASP A 150 -9.80 2.92 -26.26
CA ASP A 150 -9.02 4.01 -25.68
C ASP A 150 -8.75 3.79 -24.19
N PHE A 151 -9.14 2.63 -23.64
CA PHE A 151 -8.81 2.28 -22.26
C PHE A 151 -7.29 2.13 -22.11
N ASP A 152 -6.73 2.80 -21.11
CA ASP A 152 -5.34 2.62 -20.72
C ASP A 152 -5.21 2.41 -19.21
N GLY A 153 -4.65 1.26 -18.83
CA GLY A 153 -4.27 0.94 -17.45
C GLY A 153 -3.07 1.74 -16.95
N VAL A 154 -2.44 2.52 -17.81
CA VAL A 154 -1.37 3.48 -17.51
C VAL A 154 -1.79 4.86 -18.02
N ILE A 155 -1.44 5.89 -17.28
CA ILE A 155 -1.66 7.28 -17.70
C ILE A 155 -0.28 7.93 -17.87
N GLN A 156 -0.11 8.62 -18.99
CA GLN A 156 1.07 9.41 -19.30
C GLN A 156 0.70 10.89 -19.35
N LYS A 157 1.46 11.74 -18.67
CA LYS A 157 1.31 13.20 -18.66
C LYS A 157 2.67 13.87 -18.74
N LYS A 158 2.71 15.12 -19.21
CA LYS A 158 3.90 15.96 -18.98
C LYS A 158 3.99 16.34 -17.50
N ALA A 159 5.20 16.61 -17.01
CA ALA A 159 5.41 17.01 -15.62
C ALA A 159 4.61 18.27 -15.24
N GLU A 160 4.48 19.23 -16.15
CA GLU A 160 3.68 20.44 -15.91
C GLU A 160 2.19 20.11 -15.73
N ASP A 161 1.64 19.24 -16.58
CA ASP A 161 0.24 18.80 -16.52
C ASP A 161 -0.03 17.92 -15.30
N PHE A 162 0.97 17.17 -14.83
CA PHE A 162 0.87 16.35 -13.62
C PHE A 162 0.75 17.22 -12.35
N TYR A 163 1.39 18.38 -12.34
CA TYR A 163 1.36 19.33 -11.22
C TYR A 163 0.43 20.53 -11.43
N ALA A 164 -0.42 20.52 -12.45
CA ALA A 164 -1.31 21.65 -12.75
C ALA A 164 -2.27 21.98 -11.60
N ASP A 165 -2.75 20.95 -10.90
CA ASP A 165 -3.80 21.08 -9.87
C ASP A 165 -3.25 21.23 -8.44
N ILE A 166 -1.93 21.44 -8.25
CA ILE A 166 -1.35 21.52 -6.90
C ILE A 166 -1.88 22.69 -6.06
N ALA A 167 -2.29 23.77 -6.74
CA ALA A 167 -2.84 24.97 -6.13
C ALA A 167 -4.37 25.04 -6.24
N GLY A 168 -5.00 23.97 -6.73
CA GLY A 168 -6.46 23.83 -6.81
C GLY A 168 -7.09 23.67 -5.44
N ASN A 169 -8.42 23.52 -5.42
CA ASN A 169 -9.11 23.14 -4.19
C ASN A 169 -8.72 21.72 -3.76
N PHE A 170 -9.05 21.33 -2.52
CA PHE A 170 -8.63 20.03 -2.00
C PHE A 170 -9.10 18.84 -2.85
N SER A 171 -10.26 18.93 -3.51
CA SER A 171 -10.75 17.87 -4.40
C SER A 171 -9.85 17.70 -5.62
N GLU A 172 -9.51 18.80 -6.30
CA GLU A 172 -8.60 18.81 -7.46
C GLU A 172 -7.21 18.32 -7.05
N PHE A 173 -6.65 18.93 -6.00
CA PHE A 173 -5.34 18.56 -5.43
C PHE A 173 -5.27 17.08 -5.07
N SER A 174 -6.23 16.58 -4.29
CA SER A 174 -6.25 15.19 -3.81
C SER A 174 -6.38 14.19 -4.96
N ASN A 175 -7.14 14.53 -6.01
CA ASN A 175 -7.32 13.67 -7.18
C ASN A 175 -6.09 13.67 -8.10
N SER A 176 -5.30 14.74 -8.12
CA SER A 176 -4.10 14.86 -8.96
C SER A 176 -2.90 14.04 -8.48
N ARG A 177 -2.88 13.59 -7.21
CA ARG A 177 -1.76 12.84 -6.65
C ARG A 177 -1.78 11.37 -7.09
N HIS A 178 -0.72 10.94 -7.76
CA HIS A 178 -0.49 9.54 -8.13
C HIS A 178 0.84 8.97 -7.60
N SER A 179 0.97 7.65 -7.58
CA SER A 179 2.17 6.97 -7.10
C SER A 179 3.22 6.86 -8.21
N ILE A 180 4.33 7.58 -8.07
CA ILE A 180 5.40 7.66 -9.06
C ILE A 180 6.56 6.72 -8.71
N ARG A 181 7.09 5.99 -9.69
CA ARG A 181 8.11 4.93 -9.48
C ARG A 181 9.40 5.15 -10.26
N SER A 182 9.47 6.23 -11.02
CA SER A 182 10.63 6.60 -11.83
C SER A 182 10.91 8.08 -11.60
N PHE A 183 12.16 8.40 -11.30
CA PHE A 183 12.56 9.74 -10.90
C PHE A 183 13.85 10.13 -11.62
N LYS A 184 14.02 11.45 -11.78
CA LYS A 184 15.29 12.06 -12.12
C LYS A 184 16.33 11.67 -11.06
N GLN A 185 17.60 11.61 -11.45
CA GLN A 185 18.70 11.25 -10.54
C GLN A 185 19.11 12.39 -9.60
N GLU A 186 18.61 13.60 -9.84
CA GLU A 186 18.82 14.75 -8.98
C GLU A 186 18.25 14.50 -7.57
N LEU A 187 19.06 14.80 -6.55
CA LEU A 187 18.67 14.67 -5.15
C LEU A 187 17.85 15.88 -4.72
N ILE A 188 16.78 15.63 -3.97
CA ILE A 188 16.02 16.66 -3.29
C ILE A 188 16.86 17.18 -2.11
N GLU A 189 16.93 18.50 -2.01
CA GLU A 189 17.64 19.20 -0.94
C GLU A 189 17.02 18.91 0.43
N ILE A 190 17.86 18.86 1.47
CA ILE A 190 17.43 18.53 2.84
C ILE A 190 16.39 19.54 3.33
N ASP A 191 16.59 20.83 3.07
CA ASP A 191 15.66 21.89 3.50
C ASP A 191 14.25 21.71 2.91
N ILE A 192 14.15 21.23 1.66
CA ILE A 192 12.86 20.92 1.03
C ILE A 192 12.23 19.69 1.69
N ILE A 193 13.03 18.66 1.99
CA ILE A 193 12.56 17.46 2.70
C ILE A 193 12.05 17.83 4.11
N GLU A 194 12.73 18.72 4.82
CA GLU A 194 12.27 19.24 6.11
C GLU A 194 10.96 20.01 6.00
N GLN A 195 10.79 20.85 4.97
CA GLN A 195 9.53 21.55 4.70
C GLN A 195 8.37 20.58 4.40
N VAL A 196 8.63 19.52 3.62
CA VAL A 196 7.68 18.45 3.35
C VAL A 196 7.26 17.76 4.66
N ILE A 197 8.24 17.36 5.48
CA ILE A 197 7.97 16.65 6.73
C ILE A 197 7.23 17.56 7.72
N ASN A 198 7.61 18.83 7.80
CA ASN A 198 6.94 19.82 8.65
C ASN A 198 5.49 20.07 8.21
N LEU A 199 5.18 20.07 6.92
CA LEU A 199 3.79 20.14 6.47
C LEU A 199 3.01 18.87 6.87
N ALA A 200 3.68 17.71 6.83
CA ALA A 200 3.09 16.43 7.20
C ALA A 200 2.74 16.32 8.69
N THR A 201 3.35 17.12 9.58
CA THR A 201 3.04 17.11 11.03
C THR A 201 1.64 17.60 11.36
N ASN A 202 0.91 18.20 10.41
CA ASN A 202 -0.53 18.50 10.58
C ASN A 202 -1.41 17.25 10.69
N ALA A 203 -0.85 16.05 10.48
CA ALA A 203 -1.57 14.79 10.64
C ALA A 203 -2.01 14.59 12.11
N PRO A 204 -3.30 14.27 12.38
CA PRO A 204 -3.74 13.95 13.73
C PRO A 204 -3.15 12.61 14.21
N SER A 205 -3.04 12.47 15.53
CA SER A 205 -2.63 11.24 16.21
C SER A 205 -3.43 11.03 17.49
N VAL A 206 -3.48 9.80 18.01
CA VAL A 206 -4.22 9.51 19.24
C VAL A 206 -3.72 10.41 20.37
N CYS A 207 -4.63 11.17 20.99
CA CYS A 207 -4.33 12.13 22.04
C CYS A 207 -3.12 13.07 21.72
N ASN A 208 -2.88 13.39 20.44
CA ASN A 208 -1.76 14.20 19.97
C ASN A 208 -0.35 13.68 20.33
N ARG A 209 -0.18 12.36 20.50
CA ARG A 209 1.10 11.76 20.93
C ARG A 209 2.18 11.67 19.85
N GLN A 210 1.82 11.93 18.59
CA GLN A 210 2.76 12.12 17.47
C GLN A 210 3.82 11.02 17.36
N SER A 211 3.39 9.76 17.24
CA SER A 211 4.29 8.60 17.27
C SER A 211 5.18 8.44 16.03
N SER A 212 4.92 9.21 14.96
CA SER A 212 5.56 9.05 13.66
C SER A 212 6.96 9.67 13.60
N LYS A 213 7.87 9.02 12.88
CA LYS A 213 9.21 9.52 12.61
C LYS A 213 9.63 9.17 11.19
N VAL A 214 10.36 10.07 10.53
CA VAL A 214 10.80 9.91 9.15
C VAL A 214 12.32 9.90 9.10
N TYR A 215 12.89 8.92 8.40
CA TYR A 215 14.33 8.83 8.13
C TYR A 215 14.56 9.01 6.64
N LEU A 216 15.57 9.79 6.27
CA LEU A 216 16.03 9.93 4.88
C LEU A 216 17.19 8.98 4.61
N ILE A 217 17.15 8.33 3.44
CA ILE A 217 18.26 7.59 2.85
C ILE A 217 18.52 8.16 1.47
N ASN A 218 19.73 8.69 1.25
CA ASN A 218 20.19 9.25 -0.03
C ASN A 218 21.51 8.61 -0.53
N GLU A 219 22.03 7.62 0.19
CA GLU A 219 23.16 6.81 -0.25
C GLU A 219 22.66 5.68 -1.17
N LYS A 220 23.02 5.70 -2.45
CA LYS A 220 22.46 4.80 -3.47
C LYS A 220 22.54 3.32 -3.12
N ILE A 221 23.69 2.86 -2.62
CA ILE A 221 23.89 1.45 -2.22
C ILE A 221 22.90 1.06 -1.11
N LYS A 222 22.68 1.95 -0.14
CA LYS A 222 21.75 1.73 0.95
C LYS A 222 20.30 1.79 0.46
N VAL A 223 19.97 2.73 -0.43
CA VAL A 223 18.66 2.79 -1.11
C VAL A 223 18.35 1.45 -1.80
N ASP A 224 19.26 0.96 -2.63
CA ASP A 224 19.07 -0.29 -3.38
C ASP A 224 18.90 -1.50 -2.46
N THR A 225 19.70 -1.56 -1.39
CA THR A 225 19.60 -2.63 -0.40
C THR A 225 18.23 -2.61 0.29
N VAL A 226 17.77 -1.44 0.70
CA VAL A 226 16.45 -1.25 1.34
C VAL A 226 15.31 -1.65 0.40
N LEU A 227 15.35 -1.20 -0.86
CA LEU A 227 14.33 -1.52 -1.86
C LEU A 227 14.31 -2.99 -2.23
N LYS A 228 15.48 -3.64 -2.25
CA LYS A 228 15.60 -5.09 -2.45
C LYS A 228 14.92 -5.87 -1.32
N ILE A 229 15.10 -5.46 -0.06
CA ILE A 229 14.41 -6.09 1.08
C ILE A 229 12.90 -5.83 1.00
N GLN A 230 12.48 -4.62 0.63
CA GLN A 230 11.06 -4.28 0.46
C GLN A 230 10.41 -5.12 -0.65
N GLY A 231 11.10 -5.31 -1.79
CA GLY A 231 10.77 -6.26 -2.85
C GLY A 231 9.65 -5.84 -3.82
N GLY A 232 9.03 -4.68 -3.63
CA GLY A 232 7.94 -4.16 -4.45
C GLY A 232 8.37 -3.26 -5.62
N PHE A 233 9.64 -2.85 -5.66
CA PHE A 233 10.21 -1.93 -6.67
C PHE A 233 11.21 -2.60 -7.62
N ASN A 234 11.13 -3.93 -7.77
CA ASN A 234 11.93 -4.64 -8.77
C ASN A 234 11.66 -4.06 -10.17
N GLY A 235 12.72 -3.70 -10.90
CA GLY A 235 12.64 -3.04 -12.20
C GLY A 235 12.52 -1.50 -12.15
N PHE A 236 12.43 -0.91 -10.95
CA PHE A 236 12.37 0.54 -10.76
C PHE A 236 13.53 1.10 -9.91
N SER A 237 14.21 0.26 -9.11
CA SER A 237 15.24 0.66 -8.14
C SER A 237 16.39 1.49 -8.72
N GLU A 238 16.77 1.27 -9.97
CA GLU A 238 17.83 2.05 -10.62
C GLU A 238 17.44 3.52 -10.77
N LYS A 239 16.16 3.81 -11.02
CA LYS A 239 15.60 5.15 -11.18
C LYS A 239 15.14 5.78 -9.86
N ILE A 240 15.62 5.29 -8.71
CA ILE A 240 15.25 5.79 -7.38
C ILE A 240 16.49 6.35 -6.66
N PRO A 241 16.60 7.68 -6.49
CA PRO A 241 17.78 8.29 -5.87
C PRO A 241 17.67 8.37 -4.34
N GLN A 242 16.46 8.51 -3.80
CA GLN A 242 16.22 8.73 -2.38
C GLN A 242 15.00 7.94 -1.88
N VAL A 243 15.04 7.60 -0.59
CA VAL A 243 13.97 6.87 0.10
C VAL A 243 13.73 7.49 1.47
N LEU A 244 12.46 7.69 1.81
CA LEU A 244 12.02 7.97 3.17
C LEU A 244 11.57 6.67 3.85
N ILE A 245 11.96 6.48 5.12
CA ILE A 245 11.44 5.41 5.98
C ILE A 245 10.54 6.04 7.03
N LEU A 246 9.24 5.75 6.95
CA LEU A 246 8.29 6.16 7.97
C LEU A 246 8.19 5.06 9.03
N THR A 247 8.44 5.42 10.28
CA THR A 247 8.28 4.55 11.45
C THR A 247 7.25 5.13 12.41
N SER A 248 6.72 4.29 13.29
CA SER A 248 5.90 4.69 14.44
C SER A 248 6.45 4.10 15.73
N ASN A 249 6.58 4.91 16.78
CA ASN A 249 7.12 4.50 18.07
C ASN A 249 6.05 3.86 18.98
N ARG A 250 6.28 2.62 19.41
CA ARG A 250 5.36 1.88 20.29
C ARG A 250 5.24 2.48 21.70
N ASN A 251 6.24 3.24 22.16
CA ASN A 251 6.23 3.87 23.48
C ASN A 251 5.13 4.93 23.63
N CYS A 252 4.53 5.39 22.51
CA CYS A 252 3.41 6.33 22.51
C CYS A 252 2.07 5.69 22.87
N PHE A 253 2.00 4.35 23.04
CA PHE A 253 0.74 3.64 23.30
C PHE A 253 0.77 2.97 24.67
N TYR A 254 -0.31 3.15 25.44
CA TYR A 254 -0.34 2.79 26.86
C TYR A 254 -1.43 1.78 27.22
N ASP A 255 -2.40 1.56 26.33
CA ASP A 255 -3.47 0.58 26.53
C ASP A 255 -3.35 -0.61 25.56
N ILE A 256 -3.81 -1.78 25.99
CA ILE A 256 -3.84 -3.01 25.18
C ILE A 256 -4.75 -2.84 23.95
N GLY A 257 -5.80 -2.03 24.08
CA GLY A 257 -6.64 -1.64 22.94
C GLY A 257 -5.86 -0.92 21.84
N GLU A 258 -4.80 -0.19 22.19
CA GLU A 258 -3.97 0.58 21.26
C GLU A 258 -2.89 -0.28 20.56
N ARG A 259 -2.87 -1.61 20.74
CA ARG A 259 -1.83 -2.51 20.15
C ARG A 259 -1.66 -2.37 18.63
N ASN A 260 -2.71 -1.93 17.92
CA ASN A 260 -2.70 -1.69 16.47
C ASN A 260 -2.70 -0.20 16.10
N GLN A 261 -2.76 0.70 17.09
CA GLN A 261 -2.87 2.16 16.88
C GLN A 261 -1.66 2.74 16.13
N MET A 262 -0.46 2.16 16.31
CA MET A 262 0.74 2.55 15.56
C MET A 262 0.56 2.50 14.04
N TYR A 263 -0.26 1.57 13.53
CA TYR A 263 -0.54 1.47 12.10
C TYR A 263 -1.58 2.49 11.64
N VAL A 264 -2.52 2.85 12.51
CA VAL A 264 -3.53 3.89 12.24
C VAL A 264 -2.86 5.25 12.18
N ASP A 265 -2.14 5.64 13.25
CA ASP A 265 -1.42 6.92 13.32
C ASP A 265 -0.36 7.02 12.21
N GLY A 266 0.40 5.94 11.98
CA GLY A 266 1.36 5.88 10.88
C GLY A 266 0.72 5.97 9.49
N GLY A 267 -0.46 5.38 9.29
CA GLY A 267 -1.20 5.45 8.02
C GLY A 267 -1.76 6.84 7.74
N ILE A 268 -2.27 7.53 8.77
CA ILE A 268 -2.73 8.92 8.68
C ILE A 268 -1.55 9.83 8.32
N PHE A 269 -0.43 9.69 9.04
CA PHE A 269 0.79 10.46 8.75
C PHE A 269 1.32 10.16 7.35
N LEU A 270 1.30 8.89 6.90
CA LEU A 270 1.72 8.50 5.55
C LEU A 270 0.91 9.24 4.47
N MET A 271 -0.42 9.27 4.59
CA MET A 271 -1.25 9.98 3.62
C MET A 271 -0.92 11.48 3.60
N ASN A 272 -0.77 12.10 4.77
CA ASN A 272 -0.43 13.52 4.85
C ASN A 272 0.97 13.82 4.30
N LEU A 273 1.93 12.92 4.51
CA LEU A 273 3.28 13.00 3.95
C LEU A 273 3.25 12.89 2.42
N LEU A 274 2.44 11.97 1.86
CA LEU A 274 2.28 11.83 0.41
C LEU A 274 1.62 13.06 -0.24
N TYR A 275 0.66 13.70 0.44
CA TYR A 275 0.14 14.99 -0.03
C TYR A 275 1.18 16.10 0.09
N SER A 276 1.94 16.14 1.18
CA SER A 276 3.00 17.14 1.37
C SER A 276 4.06 17.02 0.28
N LEU A 277 4.53 15.80 -0.04
CA LEU A 277 5.43 15.56 -1.17
C LEU A 277 4.87 16.12 -2.48
N HIS A 278 3.61 15.81 -2.80
CA HIS A 278 2.95 16.28 -4.02
C HIS A 278 2.81 17.80 -4.09
N TYR A 279 2.47 18.44 -2.97
CA TYR A 279 2.39 19.89 -2.86
C TYR A 279 3.74 20.57 -3.18
N TYR A 280 4.85 20.01 -2.70
CA TYR A 280 6.21 20.47 -3.01
C TYR A 280 6.75 19.95 -4.35
N LYS A 281 5.90 19.44 -5.25
CA LYS A 281 6.26 18.89 -6.57
C LYS A 281 7.30 17.76 -6.50
N ILE A 282 7.22 16.95 -5.46
CA ILE A 282 8.04 15.74 -5.29
C ILE A 282 7.16 14.52 -5.56
N GLY A 283 7.61 13.65 -6.46
CA GLY A 283 6.97 12.37 -6.67
C GLY A 283 7.23 11.42 -5.50
N GLY A 284 6.25 10.59 -5.18
CA GLY A 284 6.39 9.56 -4.15
C GLY A 284 5.55 8.32 -4.44
N CYS A 285 6.01 7.15 -4.01
CA CYS A 285 5.22 5.93 -4.05
C CYS A 285 5.27 5.19 -2.71
N PRO A 286 4.12 4.92 -2.07
CA PRO A 286 4.11 4.16 -0.83
C PRO A 286 4.45 2.69 -1.09
N GLY A 287 5.65 2.27 -0.70
CA GLY A 287 6.02 0.87 -0.53
C GLY A 287 5.63 0.41 0.86
N ASN A 288 4.37 -0.02 1.03
CA ASN A 288 3.90 -0.54 2.31
C ASN A 288 4.89 -1.59 2.85
N TRP A 289 5.23 -1.46 4.14
CA TRP A 289 6.11 -2.42 4.80
C TRP A 289 5.33 -3.68 5.11
N ALA A 290 4.51 -3.69 6.17
CA ALA A 290 3.68 -4.82 6.62
C ALA A 290 4.34 -6.21 6.46
N LYS A 291 5.67 -6.28 6.61
CA LYS A 291 6.48 -7.47 6.35
C LYS A 291 6.54 -8.39 7.56
N THR A 292 7.04 -9.60 7.32
CA THR A 292 7.27 -10.59 8.38
C THR A 292 8.32 -10.11 9.39
N SER A 293 8.33 -10.71 10.57
CA SER A 293 9.31 -10.39 11.62
C SER A 293 10.76 -10.56 11.17
N SER A 294 11.04 -11.51 10.27
CA SER A 294 12.38 -11.75 9.72
C SER A 294 12.85 -10.54 8.91
N GLU A 295 12.05 -10.09 7.96
CA GLU A 295 12.32 -8.90 7.14
C GLU A 295 12.39 -7.64 8.01
N ASP A 296 11.54 -7.52 9.03
CA ASP A 296 11.57 -6.42 10.00
C ASP A 296 12.88 -6.38 10.81
N ILE A 297 13.41 -7.53 11.22
CA ILE A 297 14.74 -7.62 11.85
C ILE A 297 15.84 -7.19 10.87
N GLN A 298 15.77 -7.64 9.61
CA GLN A 298 16.75 -7.29 8.58
C GLN A 298 16.82 -5.76 8.36
N ILE A 299 15.68 -5.10 8.14
CA ILE A 299 15.66 -3.65 7.89
C ILE A 299 16.10 -2.86 9.12
N ARG A 300 15.68 -3.27 10.33
CA ARG A 300 16.06 -2.58 11.56
C ARG A 300 17.55 -2.69 11.82
N ASN A 301 18.16 -3.85 11.58
CA ASN A 301 19.61 -4.02 11.73
C ASN A 301 20.38 -3.23 10.66
N LEU A 302 19.91 -3.24 9.40
CA LEU A 302 20.55 -2.48 8.31
C LEU A 302 20.59 -0.97 8.59
N LEU A 303 19.52 -0.44 9.17
CA LEU A 303 19.34 1.00 9.40
C LEU A 303 19.59 1.42 10.85
N ASN A 304 19.99 0.49 11.72
CA ASN A 304 20.13 0.71 13.17
C ASN A 304 18.89 1.35 13.82
N LEU A 305 17.70 0.92 13.43
CA LEU A 305 16.44 1.44 13.96
C LEU A 305 16.17 0.90 15.38
N PRO A 306 15.65 1.73 16.31
CA PRO A 306 15.25 1.28 17.63
C PRO A 306 14.18 0.17 17.59
N LYS A 307 14.17 -0.72 18.59
CA LYS A 307 13.25 -1.88 18.62
C LYS A 307 11.80 -1.46 18.86
N GLU A 308 11.60 -0.37 19.57
CA GLU A 308 10.32 0.25 19.86
C GLU A 308 9.68 0.85 18.60
N GLU A 309 10.46 1.17 17.57
CA GLU A 309 9.94 1.70 16.30
C GLU A 309 9.47 0.57 15.39
N LYS A 310 8.30 0.73 14.78
CA LYS A 310 7.77 -0.15 13.73
C LYS A 310 7.86 0.59 12.41
N VAL A 311 8.52 0.00 11.41
CA VAL A 311 8.46 0.51 10.03
C VAL A 311 7.02 0.39 9.53
N ILE A 312 6.47 1.51 9.09
CA ILE A 312 5.12 1.63 8.51
C ILE A 312 5.21 1.57 6.99
N CYS A 313 6.10 2.37 6.40
CA CYS A 313 6.24 2.47 4.95
C CYS A 313 7.66 2.85 4.54
N ILE A 314 8.07 2.35 3.37
CA ILE A 314 9.27 2.76 2.66
C ILE A 314 8.81 3.52 1.42
N ILE A 315 9.26 4.75 1.24
CA ILE A 315 8.71 5.68 0.26
C ILE A 315 9.86 6.17 -0.63
N PRO A 316 10.06 5.56 -1.81
CA PRO A 316 10.84 6.18 -2.88
C PRO A 316 10.34 7.59 -3.17
N ILE A 317 11.28 8.53 -3.23
CA ILE A 317 11.03 9.93 -3.55
C ILE A 317 12.03 10.42 -4.59
N GLY A 318 11.63 11.45 -5.33
CA GLY A 318 12.49 12.14 -6.28
C GLY A 318 11.70 13.15 -7.11
N TYR A 319 12.42 13.96 -7.88
CA TYR A 319 11.80 14.77 -8.92
C TYR A 319 11.30 13.86 -10.05
N VAL A 320 10.10 14.14 -10.55
CA VAL A 320 9.52 13.35 -11.64
C VAL A 320 10.23 13.65 -12.96
N GLU A 321 10.23 12.67 -13.86
CA GLU A 321 10.66 12.85 -15.24
C GLU A 321 9.75 13.82 -16.00
N ASP A 322 10.23 14.39 -17.10
CA ASP A 322 9.42 15.33 -17.92
C ASP A 322 8.18 14.66 -18.51
N SER A 323 8.25 13.34 -18.74
CA SER A 323 7.12 12.48 -19.08
C SER A 323 6.82 11.54 -17.91
N VAL A 324 5.73 11.82 -17.20
CA VAL A 324 5.31 11.08 -16.01
C VAL A 324 4.35 9.96 -16.40
N LYS A 325 4.71 8.72 -16.09
CA LYS A 325 3.85 7.54 -16.23
C LYS A 325 3.42 6.98 -14.87
N TYR A 326 2.14 6.68 -14.71
CA TYR A 326 1.60 6.05 -13.49
C TYR A 326 0.40 5.15 -13.79
N CYS A 327 0.15 4.16 -12.92
CA CYS A 327 -0.98 3.24 -13.13
C CYS A 327 -2.32 3.96 -12.95
N LEU A 328 -3.33 3.57 -13.72
CA LEU A 328 -4.71 4.02 -13.58
C LEU A 328 -5.21 3.76 -12.15
N SER A 329 -5.01 2.54 -11.62
CA SER A 329 -5.34 2.17 -10.24
C SER A 329 -6.73 2.66 -9.83
N LYS A 330 -7.73 2.30 -10.64
CA LYS A 330 -9.11 2.77 -10.55
C LYS A 330 -9.66 2.66 -9.13
N ARG A 331 -10.23 3.76 -8.62
CA ARG A 331 -10.92 3.76 -7.32
C ARG A 331 -12.28 3.06 -7.44
N ARG A 332 -12.70 2.41 -6.36
CA ARG A 332 -14.03 1.81 -6.24
C ARG A 332 -15.12 2.86 -6.36
N ASN A 333 -16.28 2.45 -6.87
CA ASN A 333 -17.48 3.28 -6.81
C ASN A 333 -17.93 3.44 -5.35
N VAL A 334 -18.53 4.58 -5.01
CA VAL A 334 -18.91 4.91 -3.62
C VAL A 334 -19.87 3.87 -3.03
N ASN A 335 -20.83 3.39 -3.82
CA ASN A 335 -21.79 2.35 -3.40
C ASN A 335 -21.15 0.99 -3.08
N GLU A 336 -19.90 0.75 -3.48
CA GLU A 336 -19.16 -0.46 -3.14
C GLU A 336 -18.50 -0.39 -1.75
N ILE A 337 -18.36 0.81 -1.19
CA ILE A 337 -17.63 1.06 0.06
C ILE A 337 -18.43 1.85 1.10
N PHE A 338 -19.65 2.27 0.77
CA PHE A 338 -20.51 3.05 1.64
C PHE A 338 -21.85 2.34 1.87
N SER A 339 -22.18 2.15 3.15
CA SER A 339 -23.43 1.51 3.59
C SER A 339 -24.05 2.32 4.72
N ILE A 340 -25.38 2.49 4.68
CA ILE A 340 -26.15 3.13 5.75
C ILE A 340 -26.76 2.01 6.61
N ILE A 341 -26.39 1.95 7.88
CA ILE A 341 -27.05 1.10 8.87
C ILE A 341 -28.25 1.89 9.38
N LYS A 342 -29.45 1.35 9.15
CA LYS A 342 -30.71 1.93 9.64
C LYS A 342 -31.05 1.41 11.03
#